data_AF-A0A520LDM8-F1
#
_entry.id   AF-A0A520LDM8-F1
#
_cell.length_a   1.000
_cell.length_b   1.000
_cell.length_c   1.000
_cell.angle_alpha   90.00
_cell.angle_beta   90.00
_cell.angle_gamma   90.00
#
_symmetry.space_group_name_H-M   'P 1'
#
loop_
_entity.id
_entity.type
_entity.pdbx_description
1 polymer ?
#
loop_
_entity_poly.entity_id
_entity_poly.type
_entity_poly.pdbx_seq_one_letter_code
_entity_poly.pdbx_strand_id
1 'polypeptide(L)'
;MKKNILHHLIWALVAITTFVVGSKMNSSNPEQSAESKRGLQNSSSSRRVVTSSENDLNFRVKSTRSKSKSGSETKESSTLTEEGIAELGAIFKDGNLIERRLAFAEMLKQLTPDNARQLREQIAHMSQDSAEFREFHYAWGAIAGDEAILHGKDTPKRDMAASLAGWASEDPQSAMAYFDNLSAEEQSDGTHMKWGAAFGLADADPQLAAEFAVERSQSGDKDADKMIHIAAAAALKSGDQEEVTQWASNIPEGDLQNTAFQRIAGDYAKEDPAKAVEWASNLPEGEGKNHAVGSSFHQWANRDPKEAANAISTLPFDQQDSATYGYATSVVHKEPAAGVQWAANIKDPEARTNAMVDTGRVFYRRDREAAQEWLATSNLTEDSIQRITGGK
;
A
#
# COMPACT_ATOMS: atom_id res chain seq x y z
N MET A 1 -10.61 -46.71 -33.71
CA MET A 1 -11.14 -45.88 -32.60
C MET A 1 -11.58 -46.63 -31.33
N LYS A 2 -11.59 -47.98 -31.25
CA LYS A 2 -12.06 -48.68 -30.03
C LYS A 2 -10.98 -49.09 -28.99
N LYS A 3 -9.67 -48.97 -29.29
CA LYS A 3 -8.60 -49.43 -28.37
C LYS A 3 -8.18 -48.42 -27.29
N ASN A 4 -8.46 -47.12 -27.49
CA ASN A 4 -8.05 -46.07 -26.53
C ASN A 4 -9.05 -45.92 -25.37
N ILE A 5 -10.34 -46.21 -25.58
CA ILE A 5 -11.37 -46.15 -24.54
C ILE A 5 -11.14 -47.18 -23.43
N LEU A 6 -10.61 -48.36 -23.78
CA LEU A 6 -10.33 -49.42 -22.81
C LEU A 6 -9.21 -49.03 -21.82
N HIS A 7 -8.21 -48.28 -22.28
CA HIS A 7 -7.11 -47.82 -21.42
C HIS A 7 -7.57 -46.75 -20.43
N HIS A 8 -8.42 -45.81 -20.86
CA HIS A 8 -8.97 -44.80 -19.96
C HIS A 8 -9.95 -45.38 -18.92
N LEU A 9 -10.69 -46.44 -19.27
CA LEU A 9 -11.57 -47.14 -18.34
C LEU A 9 -10.80 -47.90 -17.25
N ILE A 10 -9.64 -48.47 -17.58
CA ILE A 10 -8.78 -49.14 -16.61
C ILE A 10 -8.22 -48.13 -15.59
N TRP A 11 -7.76 -46.96 -16.07
CA TRP A 11 -7.26 -45.91 -15.18
C TRP A 11 -8.36 -45.30 -14.29
N ALA A 12 -9.59 -45.16 -14.80
CA ALA A 12 -10.73 -44.71 -14.00
C ALA A 12 -11.10 -45.71 -12.90
N LEU A 13 -11.03 -47.02 -13.17
CA LEU A 13 -11.30 -48.06 -12.17
C LEU A 13 -10.24 -48.08 -11.06
N VAL A 14 -8.96 -47.88 -11.40
CA VAL A 14 -7.87 -47.79 -10.40
C VAL A 14 -8.08 -46.59 -9.46
N ALA A 15 -8.45 -45.42 -9.99
CA ALA A 15 -8.69 -44.21 -9.20
C ALA A 15 -9.90 -44.33 -8.24
N ILE A 16 -10.94 -45.05 -8.64
CA ILE A 16 -12.12 -45.27 -7.78
C ILE A 16 -11.76 -46.24 -6.64
N THR A 17 -10.97 -47.28 -6.90
CA THR A 17 -10.55 -48.23 -5.86
C THR A 17 -9.64 -47.60 -4.80
N THR A 18 -8.74 -46.68 -5.17
CA THR A 18 -7.86 -45.98 -4.21
C THR A 18 -8.63 -45.01 -3.32
N PHE A 19 -9.66 -44.33 -3.85
CA PHE A 19 -10.51 -43.41 -3.07
C PHE A 19 -11.37 -44.14 -2.03
N VAL A 20 -11.93 -45.31 -2.36
CA VAL A 20 -12.76 -46.10 -1.44
C VAL A 20 -11.93 -46.75 -0.33
N VAL A 21 -10.69 -47.15 -0.62
CA VAL A 21 -9.78 -47.69 0.39
C VAL A 21 -9.26 -46.59 1.32
N GLY A 22 -8.94 -45.40 0.79
CA GLY A 22 -8.51 -44.25 1.59
C GLY A 22 -9.60 -43.69 2.50
N SER A 23 -10.84 -43.63 2.03
CA SER A 23 -11.97 -43.11 2.83
C SER A 23 -12.36 -44.02 4.00
N LYS A 24 -12.10 -45.34 3.91
CA LYS A 24 -12.31 -46.28 5.03
C LYS A 24 -11.21 -46.28 6.09
N MET A 25 -10.03 -45.74 5.80
CA MET A 25 -8.94 -45.67 6.79
C MET A 25 -8.96 -44.38 7.63
N ASN A 26 -9.75 -43.37 7.25
CA ASN A 26 -9.71 -42.04 7.88
C ASN A 26 -10.90 -41.74 8.81
N SER A 27 -11.65 -42.75 9.24
CA SER A 27 -12.72 -42.59 10.24
C SER A 27 -12.24 -43.01 11.63
N SER A 28 -11.61 -42.09 12.36
CA SER A 28 -11.49 -42.12 13.82
C SER A 28 -12.12 -40.87 14.42
N ASN A 29 -13.07 -41.12 15.32
CA ASN A 29 -14.15 -40.28 15.86
C ASN A 29 -13.67 -39.06 16.70
N PRO A 30 -14.33 -37.88 16.66
CA PRO A 30 -14.05 -36.75 17.54
C PRO A 30 -15.13 -36.60 18.63
N GLU A 31 -15.01 -37.33 19.74
CA GLU A 31 -15.77 -37.05 20.96
C GLU A 31 -14.93 -37.44 22.18
N GLN A 32 -14.29 -36.46 22.82
CA GLN A 32 -14.01 -36.38 24.27
C GLN A 32 -13.05 -35.22 24.56
N SER A 33 -13.59 -34.11 25.05
CA SER A 33 -13.11 -33.40 26.26
C SER A 33 -13.63 -31.96 26.30
N ALA A 34 -14.94 -31.81 26.51
CA ALA A 34 -15.51 -30.60 27.07
C ALA A 34 -16.43 -31.02 28.21
N GLU A 35 -15.90 -31.09 29.43
CA GLU A 35 -16.64 -30.88 30.68
C GLU A 35 -15.71 -31.03 31.90
N SER A 36 -15.31 -29.90 32.48
CA SER A 36 -15.03 -29.81 33.92
C SER A 36 -14.86 -28.35 34.34
N LYS A 37 -15.98 -27.83 34.88
CA LYS A 37 -16.09 -26.78 35.91
C LYS A 37 -16.13 -25.31 35.46
N ARG A 38 -17.37 -24.85 35.25
CA ARG A 38 -17.86 -23.53 35.68
C ARG A 38 -17.88 -23.41 37.20
N GLY A 39 -17.54 -22.22 37.73
CA GLY A 39 -17.92 -21.82 39.08
C GLY A 39 -17.26 -20.51 39.57
N LEU A 40 -18.08 -19.44 39.62
CA LEU A 40 -18.01 -18.25 40.50
C LEU A 40 -17.19 -16.99 40.10
N GLN A 41 -17.93 -16.06 39.51
CA GLN A 41 -18.18 -14.64 39.90
C GLN A 41 -17.11 -13.77 40.60
N ASN A 42 -16.97 -12.55 40.03
CA ASN A 42 -16.71 -11.22 40.62
C ASN A 42 -15.65 -11.05 41.72
N SER A 43 -14.60 -10.25 41.42
CA SER A 43 -14.29 -9.02 42.16
C SER A 43 -13.21 -8.17 41.49
N SER A 44 -13.41 -6.86 41.63
CA SER A 44 -12.54 -5.71 41.39
C SER A 44 -11.07 -5.79 41.83
N SER A 45 -10.23 -5.02 41.13
CA SER A 45 -9.07 -4.26 41.63
C SER A 45 -7.93 -5.00 42.35
N SER A 46 -6.79 -5.18 41.67
CA SER A 46 -5.48 -4.77 42.20
C SER A 46 -4.32 -4.96 41.21
N ARG A 47 -3.71 -3.82 40.89
CA ARG A 47 -2.28 -3.55 40.68
C ARG A 47 -1.30 -4.65 41.15
N ARG A 48 -0.45 -5.14 40.23
CA ARG A 48 0.91 -5.73 40.40
C ARG A 48 1.54 -5.76 39.01
N VAL A 49 2.50 -4.90 38.65
CA VAL A 49 3.96 -5.00 38.93
C VAL A 49 4.50 -6.42 38.76
N VAL A 50 5.06 -6.69 37.57
CA VAL A 50 6.03 -7.75 37.24
C VAL A 50 6.91 -7.17 36.11
N THR A 51 7.99 -6.47 36.46
CA THR A 51 9.40 -6.90 36.28
C THR A 51 9.74 -7.33 34.86
N SER A 52 10.41 -6.40 34.16
CA SER A 52 11.16 -6.60 32.93
C SER A 52 12.33 -7.57 33.17
N SER A 53 12.41 -8.61 32.34
CA SER A 53 13.61 -9.41 32.16
C SER A 53 14.29 -8.96 30.87
N GLU A 54 15.21 -8.00 30.98
CA GLU A 54 16.15 -7.64 29.92
C GLU A 54 17.16 -8.78 29.76
N ASN A 55 17.20 -9.37 28.56
CA ASN A 55 18.26 -10.28 28.14
C ASN A 55 19.36 -9.46 27.47
N ASP A 56 20.36 -9.03 28.25
CA ASP A 56 21.59 -8.42 27.74
C ASP A 56 22.49 -9.48 27.09
N LEU A 57 22.53 -9.47 25.76
CA LEU A 57 23.56 -10.14 24.97
C LEU A 57 24.80 -9.23 24.88
N ASN A 58 25.71 -9.38 25.85
CA ASN A 58 27.00 -8.70 25.88
C ASN A 58 27.95 -9.20 24.76
N PHE A 59 28.08 -8.43 23.67
CA PHE A 59 29.22 -8.54 22.75
C PHE A 59 30.40 -7.75 23.29
N ARG A 60 31.47 -8.48 23.65
CA ARG A 60 32.70 -7.96 24.25
C ARG A 60 33.62 -7.36 23.20
N VAL A 61 33.62 -6.04 23.04
CA VAL A 61 34.70 -5.31 22.35
C VAL A 61 35.85 -5.08 23.34
N LYS A 62 37.07 -5.51 22.97
CA LYS A 62 38.28 -5.30 23.77
C LYS A 62 38.72 -3.83 23.65
N SER A 63 38.43 -3.03 24.66
CA SER A 63 39.09 -1.73 24.86
C SER A 63 40.32 -1.89 25.78
N THR A 64 41.47 -1.44 25.29
CA THR A 64 42.74 -1.36 26.03
C THR A 64 42.68 -0.22 27.05
N ARG A 65 42.81 -0.61 28.32
CA ARG A 65 42.72 0.22 29.53
C ARG A 65 43.92 1.17 29.68
N SER A 66 43.67 2.48 29.71
CA SER A 66 44.49 3.47 30.40
C SER A 66 43.76 3.97 31.67
N LYS A 67 44.50 4.28 32.73
CA LYS A 67 44.03 4.58 34.09
C LYS A 67 43.77 6.09 34.28
N SER A 68 42.57 6.47 34.74
CA SER A 68 42.34 7.52 35.76
C SER A 68 40.88 7.41 36.23
N LYS A 69 40.63 7.11 37.51
CA LYS A 69 40.36 7.98 38.67
C LYS A 69 38.92 8.56 38.69
N SER A 70 38.10 7.88 39.50
CA SER A 70 36.80 8.23 40.10
C SER A 70 36.37 9.71 40.05
N GLY A 71 35.19 9.95 39.46
CA GLY A 71 34.44 11.19 39.55
C GLY A 71 32.97 10.98 39.15
N SER A 72 32.07 11.17 40.13
CA SER A 72 30.64 11.52 40.05
C SER A 72 29.91 11.35 38.70
N GLU A 73 29.04 10.34 38.60
CA GLU A 73 28.03 10.22 37.54
C GLU A 73 26.94 11.29 37.70
N THR A 74 27.16 12.44 37.08
CA THR A 74 26.07 13.22 36.51
C THR A 74 25.66 12.53 35.21
N LYS A 75 24.37 12.21 35.05
CA LYS A 75 23.78 11.85 33.75
C LYS A 75 23.88 13.07 32.82
N GLU A 76 25.06 13.31 32.26
CA GLU A 76 25.21 14.09 31.06
C GLU A 76 24.61 13.26 29.92
N SER A 77 23.60 13.81 29.26
CA SER A 77 23.15 13.33 27.96
C SER A 77 24.38 13.36 27.05
N SER A 78 25.03 12.21 26.83
CA SER A 78 26.24 12.12 26.03
C SER A 78 25.87 12.39 24.58
N THR A 79 25.96 13.65 24.17
CA THR A 79 25.86 14.06 22.78
C THR A 79 26.99 13.39 21.99
N LEU A 80 26.67 12.93 20.78
CA LEU A 80 27.63 12.27 19.91
C LEU A 80 28.80 13.22 19.59
N THR A 81 30.01 12.87 20.02
CA THR A 81 31.24 13.63 19.72
C THR A 81 31.59 13.57 18.25
N GLU A 82 32.37 14.52 17.73
CA GLU A 82 32.84 14.52 16.33
C GLU A 82 33.59 13.23 15.96
N GLU A 83 34.41 12.70 16.87
CA GLU A 83 35.10 11.42 16.66
C GLU A 83 34.13 10.25 16.58
N GLY A 84 33.07 10.28 17.40
CA GLY A 84 32.00 9.28 17.38
C GLY A 84 31.18 9.30 16.09
N ILE A 85 30.89 10.50 15.56
CA ILE A 85 30.26 10.68 14.25
C ILE A 85 31.12 10.06 13.15
N ALA A 86 32.42 10.35 13.15
CA ALA A 86 33.36 9.82 12.16
C ALA A 86 33.51 8.28 12.27
N GLU A 87 33.52 7.73 13.49
CA GLU A 87 33.56 6.28 13.71
C GLU A 87 32.31 5.58 13.15
N LEU A 88 31.12 6.09 13.49
CA LEU A 88 29.87 5.59 12.92
C LEU A 88 29.87 5.71 11.39
N GLY A 89 30.37 6.82 10.85
CA GLY A 89 30.51 7.04 9.40
C GLY A 89 31.40 6.01 8.71
N ALA A 90 32.54 5.69 9.31
CA ALA A 90 33.45 4.66 8.79
C ALA A 90 32.79 3.28 8.82
N ILE A 91 32.12 2.91 9.92
CA ILE A 91 31.39 1.63 10.03
C ILE A 91 30.25 1.56 9.00
N PHE A 92 29.50 2.65 8.85
CA PHE A 92 28.42 2.73 7.86
C PHE A 92 28.93 2.58 6.42
N LYS A 93 30.13 3.07 6.13
CA LYS A 93 30.72 3.00 4.79
C LYS A 93 31.34 1.64 4.47
N ASP A 94 32.12 1.09 5.40
CA ASP A 94 33.01 -0.05 5.13
C ASP A 94 32.61 -1.35 5.87
N GLY A 95 31.65 -1.28 6.81
CA GLY A 95 31.18 -2.42 7.58
C GLY A 95 30.35 -3.43 6.78
N ASN A 96 30.13 -4.60 7.36
CA ASN A 96 29.21 -5.60 6.81
C ASN A 96 27.73 -5.17 6.97
N LEU A 97 26.79 -5.91 6.36
CA LEU A 97 25.37 -5.54 6.35
C LEU A 97 24.77 -5.25 7.75
N ILE A 98 25.15 -6.03 8.77
CA ILE A 98 24.63 -5.86 10.12
C ILE A 98 25.28 -4.64 10.77
N GLU A 99 26.60 -4.50 10.65
CA GLU A 99 27.34 -3.35 11.19
C GLU A 99 26.86 -2.04 10.60
N ARG A 100 26.64 -1.98 9.27
CA ARG A 100 26.11 -0.80 8.59
C ARG A 100 24.73 -0.41 9.12
N ARG A 101 23.82 -1.39 9.26
CA ARG A 101 22.46 -1.14 9.77
C ARG A 101 22.50 -0.64 11.22
N LEU A 102 23.33 -1.22 12.07
CA LEU A 102 23.48 -0.78 13.46
C LEU A 102 24.10 0.61 13.56
N ALA A 103 25.14 0.90 12.77
CA ALA A 103 25.75 2.23 12.73
C ALA A 103 24.74 3.29 12.27
N PHE A 104 23.98 3.00 11.21
CA PHE A 104 22.96 3.91 10.72
C PHE A 104 21.82 4.12 11.74
N ALA A 105 21.34 3.06 12.39
CA ALA A 105 20.35 3.17 13.45
C ALA A 105 20.84 4.02 14.62
N GLU A 106 22.11 3.90 15.02
CA GLU A 106 22.70 4.72 16.08
C GLU A 106 22.87 6.18 15.63
N MET A 107 23.22 6.44 14.35
CA MET A 107 23.21 7.80 13.79
C MET A 107 21.82 8.44 13.90
N LEU A 108 20.76 7.75 13.49
CA LEU A 108 19.39 8.27 13.54
C LEU A 108 18.93 8.50 14.99
N LYS A 109 19.23 7.57 15.88
CA LYS A 109 18.88 7.66 17.31
C LYS A 109 19.52 8.86 18.02
N GLN A 110 20.72 9.25 17.59
CA GLN A 110 21.45 10.39 18.17
C GLN A 110 21.39 11.65 17.29
N LEU A 111 20.54 11.66 16.26
CA LEU A 111 20.36 12.81 15.38
C LEU A 111 19.76 13.98 16.15
N THR A 112 20.42 15.13 16.12
CA THR A 112 19.95 16.40 16.69
C THR A 112 20.08 17.50 15.63
N PRO A 113 19.35 18.64 15.75
CA PRO A 113 19.54 19.76 14.84
C PRO A 113 21.01 20.22 14.76
N ASP A 114 21.70 20.25 15.90
CA ASP A 114 23.09 20.69 16.00
C ASP A 114 24.09 19.79 15.27
N ASN A 115 23.89 18.46 15.28
CA ASN A 115 24.85 17.49 14.70
C ASN A 115 24.44 16.95 13.32
N ALA A 116 23.22 17.26 12.85
CA ALA A 116 22.66 16.67 11.63
C ALA A 116 23.52 16.94 10.39
N ARG A 117 24.13 18.13 10.27
CA ARG A 117 25.04 18.45 9.16
C ARG A 117 26.25 17.52 9.14
N GLN A 118 26.88 17.29 10.29
CA GLN A 118 28.07 16.43 10.41
C GLN A 118 27.72 14.96 10.12
N LEU A 119 26.55 14.50 10.59
CA LEU A 119 26.05 13.16 10.27
C LEU A 119 25.71 13.01 8.79
N ARG A 120 25.14 14.05 8.16
CA ARG A 120 24.82 14.03 6.72
C ARG A 120 26.07 13.83 5.86
N GLU A 121 27.20 14.41 6.24
CA GLU A 121 28.48 14.20 5.54
C GLU A 121 28.86 12.72 5.48
N GLN A 122 28.56 11.95 6.54
CA GLN A 122 28.89 10.53 6.60
C GLN A 122 28.09 9.70 5.58
N ILE A 123 26.88 10.14 5.24
CA ILE A 123 26.02 9.46 4.26
C ILE A 123 26.05 10.09 2.86
N ALA A 124 26.86 11.14 2.65
CA ALA A 124 26.88 11.91 1.40
C ALA A 124 27.24 11.07 0.16
N HIS A 125 27.93 9.95 0.35
CA HIS A 125 28.30 9.01 -0.71
C HIS A 125 27.13 8.13 -1.20
N MET A 126 26.03 8.06 -0.44
CA MET A 126 24.87 7.24 -0.78
C MET A 126 24.10 7.80 -1.97
N SER A 127 23.46 6.90 -2.73
CA SER A 127 22.48 7.31 -3.74
C SER A 127 21.29 7.98 -3.08
N GLN A 128 20.76 9.04 -3.69
CA GLN A 128 19.52 9.68 -3.26
C GLN A 128 18.31 8.72 -3.27
N ASP A 129 18.39 7.66 -4.08
CA ASP A 129 17.34 6.64 -4.18
C ASP A 129 17.53 5.50 -3.16
N SER A 130 18.55 5.55 -2.31
CA SER A 130 18.72 4.59 -1.22
C SER A 130 17.73 4.86 -0.08
N ALA A 131 17.35 3.79 0.63
CA ALA A 131 16.45 3.90 1.77
C ALA A 131 17.10 4.72 2.89
N GLU A 132 18.36 4.45 3.20
CA GLU A 132 19.11 5.14 4.24
C GLU A 132 19.24 6.64 3.97
N PHE A 133 19.45 7.05 2.71
CA PHE A 133 19.50 8.48 2.39
C PHE A 133 18.15 9.15 2.63
N ARG A 134 17.04 8.54 2.22
CA ARG A 134 15.70 9.12 2.45
C ARG A 134 15.32 9.11 3.93
N GLU A 135 15.57 8.02 4.63
CA GLU A 135 15.28 7.87 6.07
C GLU A 135 16.03 8.92 6.90
N PHE A 136 17.30 9.18 6.59
CA PHE A 136 18.06 10.22 7.27
C PHE A 136 17.45 11.60 7.07
N HIS A 137 17.12 11.97 5.83
CA HIS A 137 16.57 13.30 5.55
C HIS A 137 15.15 13.45 6.10
N TYR A 138 14.34 12.39 6.08
CA TYR A 138 13.06 12.36 6.80
C TYR A 138 13.26 12.62 8.30
N ALA A 139 14.14 11.86 8.96
CA ALA A 139 14.42 12.06 10.39
C ALA A 139 14.95 13.48 10.68
N TRP A 140 15.79 14.03 9.79
CA TRP A 140 16.29 15.39 9.92
C TRP A 140 15.18 16.44 9.78
N GLY A 141 14.31 16.29 8.77
CA GLY A 141 13.15 17.15 8.58
C GLY A 141 12.21 17.15 9.79
N ALA A 142 11.95 15.97 10.36
CA ALA A 142 11.11 15.79 11.54
C ALA A 142 11.63 16.55 12.77
N ILE A 143 12.94 16.64 12.97
CA ILE A 143 13.53 17.29 14.16
C ILE A 143 13.93 18.75 13.95
N ALA A 144 14.20 19.17 12.70
CA ALA A 144 14.82 20.47 12.40
C ALA A 144 14.03 21.32 11.38
N GLY A 145 12.94 20.81 10.82
CA GLY A 145 12.03 21.57 9.96
C GLY A 145 12.72 22.21 8.74
N ASP A 146 12.59 23.53 8.62
CA ASP A 146 13.09 24.31 7.48
C ASP A 146 14.62 24.26 7.34
N GLU A 147 15.36 24.14 8.44
CA GLU A 147 16.82 23.99 8.42
C GLU A 147 17.23 22.80 7.54
N ALA A 148 16.55 21.65 7.69
CA ALA A 148 16.83 20.45 6.90
C ALA A 148 16.56 20.64 5.40
N ILE A 149 15.64 21.53 5.02
CA ILE A 149 15.32 21.83 3.63
C ILE A 149 16.29 22.85 3.04
N LEU A 150 16.62 23.91 3.79
CA LEU A 150 17.55 24.96 3.36
C LEU A 150 18.93 24.38 3.03
N HIS A 151 19.35 23.31 3.71
CA HIS A 151 20.58 22.60 3.36
C HIS A 151 20.50 21.80 2.07
N GLY A 152 19.34 21.23 1.76
CA GLY A 152 19.14 20.48 0.51
C GLY A 152 19.19 21.37 -0.74
N LYS A 153 18.83 22.66 -0.60
CA LYS A 153 18.75 23.63 -1.70
C LYS A 153 20.04 23.77 -2.51
N ASP A 154 21.20 23.64 -1.85
CA ASP A 154 22.51 23.76 -2.50
C ASP A 154 23.06 22.42 -3.01
N THR A 155 22.27 21.34 -2.91
CA THR A 155 22.67 20.00 -3.37
C THR A 155 21.84 19.56 -4.57
N PRO A 156 22.44 18.82 -5.53
CA PRO A 156 21.70 18.29 -6.67
C PRO A 156 20.82 17.08 -6.31
N LYS A 157 20.74 16.70 -5.02
CA LYS A 157 20.05 15.48 -4.57
C LYS A 157 18.62 15.78 -4.12
N ARG A 158 17.76 14.78 -4.18
CA ARG A 158 16.35 14.84 -3.74
C ARG A 158 16.18 14.75 -2.21
N ASP A 159 17.06 15.39 -1.44
CA ASP A 159 16.93 15.44 0.01
C ASP A 159 15.73 16.29 0.45
N MET A 160 15.44 17.39 -0.25
CA MET A 160 14.37 18.32 0.10
C MET A 160 12.98 17.68 0.25
N ALA A 161 12.59 16.75 -0.63
CA ALA A 161 11.28 16.09 -0.53
C ALA A 161 11.19 15.18 0.69
N ALA A 162 12.26 14.45 1.02
CA ALA A 162 12.29 13.59 2.21
C ALA A 162 12.30 14.43 3.50
N SER A 163 13.08 15.52 3.52
CA SER A 163 13.07 16.49 4.62
C SER A 163 11.70 17.14 4.79
N LEU A 164 11.03 17.54 3.70
CA LEU A 164 9.67 18.09 3.80
C LEU A 164 8.68 17.04 4.32
N ALA A 165 8.79 15.78 3.91
CA ALA A 165 7.94 14.71 4.42
C ALA A 165 8.10 14.54 5.95
N GLY A 166 9.34 14.48 6.43
CA GLY A 166 9.58 14.40 7.88
C GLY A 166 9.11 15.64 8.63
N TRP A 167 9.31 16.84 8.07
CA TRP A 167 8.81 18.06 8.70
C TRP A 167 7.29 18.06 8.78
N ALA A 168 6.61 17.74 7.68
CA ALA A 168 5.16 17.69 7.62
C ALA A 168 4.56 16.56 8.48
N SER A 169 5.31 15.50 8.81
CA SER A 169 4.82 14.45 9.72
C SER A 169 4.75 14.91 11.18
N GLU A 170 5.59 15.87 11.59
CA GLU A 170 5.65 16.40 12.97
C GLU A 170 4.97 17.76 13.12
N ASP A 171 5.13 18.64 12.12
CA ASP A 171 4.53 19.99 12.07
C ASP A 171 3.95 20.27 10.66
N PRO A 172 2.79 19.68 10.34
CA PRO A 172 2.09 19.90 9.07
C PRO A 172 1.90 21.37 8.71
N GLN A 173 1.57 22.20 9.70
CA GLN A 173 1.20 23.59 9.47
C GLN A 173 2.40 24.40 8.98
N SER A 174 3.54 24.32 9.66
CA SER A 174 4.73 25.07 9.26
C SER A 174 5.33 24.53 7.96
N ALA A 175 5.31 23.21 7.77
CA ALA A 175 5.78 22.57 6.54
C ALA A 175 4.96 23.01 5.32
N MET A 176 3.63 23.07 5.45
CA MET A 176 2.76 23.54 4.37
C MET A 176 2.88 25.04 4.14
N ALA A 177 3.05 25.85 5.19
CA ALA A 177 3.35 27.28 5.02
C ALA A 177 4.65 27.51 4.22
N TYR A 178 5.66 26.65 4.38
CA TYR A 178 6.84 26.67 3.53
C TYR A 178 6.52 26.25 2.08
N PHE A 179 5.81 25.13 1.90
CA PHE A 179 5.43 24.60 0.59
C PHE A 179 4.64 25.62 -0.24
N ASP A 180 3.70 26.34 0.37
CA ASP A 180 2.84 27.33 -0.28
C ASP A 180 3.61 28.57 -0.76
N ASN A 181 4.75 28.86 -0.15
CA ASN A 181 5.64 29.95 -0.54
C ASN A 181 6.60 29.58 -1.69
N LEU A 182 6.64 28.31 -2.10
CA LEU A 182 7.42 27.87 -3.27
C LEU A 182 6.78 28.37 -4.57
N SER A 183 7.60 28.53 -5.61
CA SER A 183 7.09 28.77 -6.96
C SER A 183 6.28 27.55 -7.46
N ALA A 184 5.37 27.78 -8.41
CA ALA A 184 4.57 26.70 -9.00
C ALA A 184 5.43 25.57 -9.61
N GLU A 185 6.62 25.90 -10.13
CA GLU A 185 7.58 24.94 -10.68
C GLU A 185 8.22 24.08 -9.57
N GLU A 186 8.62 24.71 -8.46
CA GLU A 186 9.18 24.01 -7.29
C GLU A 186 8.15 23.11 -6.60
N GLN A 187 6.89 23.53 -6.56
CA GLN A 187 5.81 22.68 -6.06
C GLN A 187 5.58 21.45 -6.96
N SER A 188 5.63 21.63 -8.29
CA SER A 188 5.09 20.64 -9.24
C SER A 188 6.12 19.64 -9.79
N ASP A 189 7.36 20.06 -10.08
CA ASP A 189 8.30 19.24 -10.87
C ASP A 189 9.78 19.35 -10.42
N GLY A 190 10.22 20.47 -9.85
CA GLY A 190 11.65 20.75 -9.62
C GLY A 190 12.33 19.86 -8.57
N THR A 191 11.61 19.47 -7.52
CA THR A 191 12.21 18.87 -6.31
C THR A 191 11.36 17.78 -5.65
N HIS A 192 10.28 17.31 -6.31
CA HIS A 192 9.33 16.32 -5.76
C HIS A 192 8.63 16.78 -4.46
N MET A 193 8.54 18.10 -4.23
CA MET A 193 8.00 18.65 -2.97
C MET A 193 6.55 18.25 -2.75
N LYS A 194 5.71 18.20 -3.79
CA LYS A 194 4.32 17.76 -3.65
C LYS A 194 4.21 16.33 -3.11
N TRP A 195 5.18 15.47 -3.45
CA TRP A 195 5.23 14.11 -2.90
C TRP A 195 5.73 14.10 -1.46
N GLY A 196 6.73 14.93 -1.15
CA GLY A 196 7.16 15.15 0.22
C GLY A 196 6.00 15.58 1.13
N ALA A 197 5.26 16.62 0.72
CA ALA A 197 4.04 17.08 1.39
C ALA A 197 3.02 15.94 1.53
N ALA A 198 2.63 15.28 0.43
CA ALA A 198 1.62 14.22 0.48
C ALA A 198 1.99 13.06 1.42
N PHE A 199 3.26 12.62 1.44
CA PHE A 199 3.71 11.56 2.34
C PHE A 199 3.77 12.03 3.79
N GLY A 200 4.36 13.20 4.05
CA GLY A 200 4.47 13.73 5.41
C GLY A 200 3.13 14.04 6.04
N LEU A 201 2.23 14.69 5.29
CA LEU A 201 0.86 14.92 5.73
C LEU A 201 0.13 13.59 6.01
N ALA A 202 0.34 12.56 5.19
CA ALA A 202 -0.32 11.27 5.41
C ALA A 202 0.20 10.54 6.66
N ASP A 203 1.49 10.71 6.98
CA ASP A 203 2.07 10.19 8.22
C ASP A 203 1.55 10.94 9.46
N ALA A 204 1.26 12.24 9.35
CA ALA A 204 0.64 13.04 10.40
C ALA A 204 -0.86 12.75 10.58
N ASP A 205 -1.63 12.89 9.50
CA ASP A 205 -3.07 12.68 9.45
C ASP A 205 -3.53 12.41 8.00
N PRO A 206 -4.11 11.23 7.69
CA PRO A 206 -4.60 10.92 6.35
C PRO A 206 -5.66 11.91 5.83
N GLN A 207 -6.37 12.62 6.70
CA GLN A 207 -7.32 13.66 6.30
C GLN A 207 -6.61 14.88 5.71
N LEU A 208 -5.49 15.32 6.29
CA LEU A 208 -4.69 16.42 5.76
C LEU A 208 -4.12 16.10 4.37
N ALA A 209 -3.64 14.86 4.18
CA ALA A 209 -3.18 14.42 2.87
C ALA A 209 -4.30 14.37 1.82
N ALA A 210 -5.52 14.01 2.22
CA ALA A 210 -6.68 14.02 1.33
C ALA A 210 -7.09 15.45 0.95
N GLU A 211 -7.09 16.38 1.90
CA GLU A 211 -7.35 17.81 1.65
C GLU A 211 -6.32 18.42 0.70
N PHE A 212 -5.04 18.11 0.91
CA PHE A 212 -3.98 18.51 -0.01
C PHE A 212 -4.23 17.96 -1.42
N ALA A 213 -4.58 16.67 -1.57
CA ALA A 213 -4.90 16.09 -2.87
C ALA A 213 -6.09 16.79 -3.56
N VAL A 214 -7.13 17.16 -2.80
CA VAL A 214 -8.28 17.92 -3.30
C VAL A 214 -7.86 19.29 -3.83
N GLU A 215 -7.05 20.03 -3.08
CA GLU A 215 -6.52 21.33 -3.51
C GLU A 215 -5.68 21.22 -4.79
N ARG A 216 -4.81 20.20 -4.85
CA ARG A 216 -4.00 19.91 -6.03
C ARG A 216 -4.87 19.60 -7.25
N SER A 217 -5.94 18.80 -7.07
CA SER A 217 -6.90 18.51 -8.15
C SER A 217 -7.61 19.77 -8.64
N GLN A 218 -8.02 20.66 -7.74
CA GLN A 218 -8.67 21.94 -8.10
C GLN A 218 -7.72 22.86 -8.88
N SER A 219 -6.42 22.74 -8.63
CA SER A 219 -5.36 23.45 -9.36
C SER A 219 -4.96 22.78 -10.68
N GLY A 220 -5.61 21.68 -11.06
CA GLY A 220 -5.35 20.95 -12.30
C GLY A 220 -4.17 19.98 -12.24
N ASP A 221 -3.70 19.61 -11.05
CA ASP A 221 -2.64 18.62 -10.86
C ASP A 221 -3.18 17.22 -11.21
N LYS A 222 -2.60 16.62 -12.25
CA LYS A 222 -3.01 15.30 -12.76
C LYS A 222 -2.59 14.15 -11.87
N ASP A 223 -1.80 14.40 -10.83
CA ASP A 223 -1.33 13.39 -9.89
C ASP A 223 -2.15 13.38 -8.57
N ALA A 224 -3.23 14.16 -8.47
CA ALA A 224 -4.05 14.21 -7.26
C ALA A 224 -4.66 12.85 -6.87
N ASP A 225 -5.03 12.01 -7.85
CA ASP A 225 -5.52 10.64 -7.64
C ASP A 225 -4.48 9.77 -6.90
N LYS A 226 -3.21 9.90 -7.28
CA LYS A 226 -2.09 9.21 -6.64
C LYS A 226 -1.85 9.69 -5.22
N MET A 227 -2.12 10.96 -4.93
CA MET A 227 -2.04 11.49 -3.56
C MET A 227 -3.17 10.93 -2.68
N ILE A 228 -4.39 10.78 -3.23
CA ILE A 228 -5.48 10.06 -2.52
C ILE A 228 -5.08 8.60 -2.24
N HIS A 229 -4.36 7.94 -3.15
CA HIS A 229 -3.84 6.61 -2.87
C HIS A 229 -2.83 6.57 -1.71
N ILE A 230 -2.08 7.64 -1.47
CA ILE A 230 -1.18 7.76 -0.30
C ILE A 230 -2.02 7.94 0.97
N ALA A 231 -2.95 8.89 0.95
CA ALA A 231 -3.85 9.16 2.08
C ALA A 231 -4.67 7.92 2.48
N ALA A 232 -5.24 7.19 1.51
CA ALA A 232 -5.96 5.94 1.74
C ALA A 232 -5.08 4.86 2.37
N ALA A 233 -3.80 4.78 1.99
CA ALA A 233 -2.87 3.82 2.57
C ALA A 233 -2.58 4.13 4.03
N ALA A 234 -2.44 5.41 4.38
CA ALA A 234 -2.27 5.85 5.75
C ALA A 234 -3.52 5.58 6.58
N ALA A 235 -4.71 5.92 6.07
CA ALA A 235 -5.98 5.63 6.74
C ALA A 235 -6.16 4.13 7.05
N LEU A 236 -5.95 3.26 6.06
CA LEU A 236 -6.04 1.80 6.22
C LEU A 236 -5.03 1.24 7.23
N LYS A 237 -3.88 1.91 7.39
CA LYS A 237 -2.83 1.50 8.32
C LYS A 237 -3.13 1.90 9.75
N SER A 238 -3.78 3.04 9.97
CA SER A 238 -3.98 3.62 11.30
C SER A 238 -5.39 3.39 11.87
N GLY A 239 -6.40 3.21 11.04
CA GLY A 239 -7.80 3.15 11.46
C GLY A 239 -8.48 1.80 11.24
N ASP A 240 -9.63 1.61 11.89
CA ASP A 240 -10.52 0.48 11.63
C ASP A 240 -11.46 0.71 10.43
N GLN A 241 -12.33 -0.27 10.14
CA GLN A 241 -13.22 -0.17 8.98
C GLN A 241 -14.18 1.03 9.05
N GLU A 242 -14.67 1.41 10.24
CA GLU A 242 -15.58 2.53 10.41
C GLU A 242 -14.84 3.85 10.21
N GLU A 243 -13.68 4.00 10.84
CA GLU A 243 -12.82 5.19 10.71
C GLU A 243 -12.38 5.43 9.26
N VAL A 244 -11.95 4.37 8.56
CA VAL A 244 -11.53 4.47 7.15
C VAL A 244 -12.70 4.80 6.21
N THR A 245 -13.89 4.27 6.50
CA THR A 245 -15.11 4.58 5.72
C THR A 245 -15.52 6.04 5.93
N GLN A 246 -15.44 6.52 7.18
CA GLN A 246 -15.72 7.91 7.50
C GLN A 246 -14.71 8.86 6.85
N TRP A 247 -13.41 8.54 6.91
CA TRP A 247 -12.36 9.29 6.22
C TRP A 247 -12.66 9.47 4.73
N ALA A 248 -12.97 8.38 4.01
CA ALA A 248 -13.30 8.46 2.59
C ALA A 248 -14.57 9.30 2.35
N SER A 249 -15.56 9.21 3.24
CA SER A 249 -16.80 9.99 3.16
C SER A 249 -16.61 11.49 3.40
N ASN A 250 -15.52 11.90 4.07
CA ASN A 250 -15.18 13.31 4.29
C ASN A 250 -14.53 13.96 3.06
N ILE A 251 -14.06 13.17 2.09
CA ILE A 251 -13.57 13.69 0.80
C ILE A 251 -14.79 14.22 0.02
N PRO A 252 -14.73 15.42 -0.59
CA PRO A 252 -15.83 15.93 -1.42
C PRO A 252 -16.24 14.93 -2.50
N GLU A 253 -17.56 14.81 -2.72
CA GLU A 253 -18.13 13.91 -3.73
C GLU A 253 -17.54 14.19 -5.12
N GLY A 254 -17.11 13.12 -5.81
CA GLY A 254 -16.47 13.19 -7.11
C GLY A 254 -15.35 12.16 -7.27
N ASP A 255 -14.49 12.38 -8.27
CA ASP A 255 -13.47 11.41 -8.72
C ASP A 255 -12.48 10.99 -7.61
N LEU A 256 -12.08 11.92 -6.74
CA LEU A 256 -11.15 11.63 -5.66
C LEU A 256 -11.80 10.75 -4.58
N GLN A 257 -13.04 11.01 -4.21
CA GLN A 257 -13.78 10.15 -3.28
C GLN A 257 -14.01 8.76 -3.88
N ASN A 258 -14.37 8.68 -5.16
CA ASN A 258 -14.51 7.42 -5.87
C ASN A 258 -13.20 6.62 -5.86
N THR A 259 -12.07 7.30 -6.08
CA THR A 259 -10.72 6.71 -6.02
C THR A 259 -10.39 6.19 -4.63
N ALA A 260 -10.76 6.92 -3.57
CA ALA A 260 -10.58 6.50 -2.18
C ALA A 260 -11.36 5.21 -1.89
N PHE A 261 -12.66 5.18 -2.19
CA PHE A 261 -13.50 3.98 -2.01
C PHE A 261 -13.01 2.79 -2.85
N GLN A 262 -12.60 3.03 -4.10
CA GLN A 262 -12.00 2.00 -4.96
C GLN A 262 -10.75 1.37 -4.33
N ARG A 263 -9.88 2.21 -3.76
CA ARG A 263 -8.64 1.77 -3.11
C ARG A 263 -8.93 0.97 -1.84
N ILE A 264 -9.87 1.41 -1.01
CA ILE A 264 -10.27 0.71 0.22
C ILE A 264 -10.88 -0.67 -0.12
N ALA A 265 -11.84 -0.73 -1.05
CA ALA A 265 -12.42 -2.00 -1.51
C ALA A 265 -11.35 -2.97 -2.03
N GLY A 266 -10.41 -2.44 -2.81
CA GLY A 266 -9.31 -3.23 -3.35
C GLY A 266 -8.40 -3.81 -2.27
N ASP A 267 -8.28 -3.16 -1.12
CA ASP A 267 -7.49 -3.66 0.00
C ASP A 267 -8.25 -4.72 0.80
N TYR A 268 -9.50 -4.45 1.18
CA TYR A 268 -10.37 -5.44 1.82
C TYR A 268 -10.53 -6.70 0.98
N ALA A 269 -10.63 -6.56 -0.35
CA ALA A 269 -10.81 -7.70 -1.24
C ALA A 269 -9.57 -8.59 -1.40
N LYS A 270 -8.37 -8.09 -1.08
CA LYS A 270 -7.17 -8.94 -1.01
C LYS A 270 -7.28 -9.93 0.14
N GLU A 271 -7.87 -9.51 1.26
CA GLU A 271 -8.09 -10.35 2.42
C GLU A 271 -9.32 -11.24 2.21
N ASP A 272 -10.48 -10.63 1.99
CA ASP A 272 -11.76 -11.31 1.83
C ASP A 272 -12.66 -10.53 0.83
N PRO A 273 -12.71 -10.97 -0.45
CA PRO A 273 -13.50 -10.30 -1.46
C PRO A 273 -15.00 -10.34 -1.21
N ALA A 274 -15.53 -11.35 -0.49
CA ALA A 274 -16.95 -11.41 -0.18
C ALA A 274 -17.33 -10.33 0.84
N LYS A 275 -16.49 -10.15 1.88
CA LYS A 275 -16.67 -9.06 2.85
C LYS A 275 -16.43 -7.68 2.24
N ALA A 276 -15.49 -7.56 1.31
CA ALA A 276 -15.27 -6.29 0.61
C ALA A 276 -16.50 -5.87 -0.21
N VAL A 277 -17.16 -6.83 -0.88
CA VAL A 277 -18.43 -6.60 -1.57
C VAL A 277 -19.54 -6.24 -0.58
N GLU A 278 -19.66 -6.95 0.55
CA GLU A 278 -20.64 -6.62 1.59
C GLU A 278 -20.46 -5.19 2.12
N TRP A 279 -19.22 -4.78 2.41
CA TRP A 279 -18.88 -3.41 2.79
C TRP A 279 -19.24 -2.41 1.69
N ALA A 280 -18.81 -2.67 0.45
CA ALA A 280 -19.07 -1.79 -0.69
C ALA A 280 -20.58 -1.60 -0.92
N SER A 281 -21.37 -2.66 -0.78
CA SER A 281 -22.83 -2.62 -0.94
C SER A 281 -23.56 -1.79 0.12
N ASN A 282 -22.92 -1.52 1.26
CA ASN A 282 -23.46 -0.70 2.35
C ASN A 282 -23.03 0.78 2.26
N LEU A 283 -22.21 1.14 1.27
CA LEU A 283 -21.87 2.54 1.01
C LEU A 283 -23.10 3.33 0.52
N PRO A 284 -23.12 4.67 0.70
CA PRO A 284 -24.15 5.52 0.11
C PRO A 284 -24.27 5.30 -1.41
N GLU A 285 -25.48 5.44 -1.94
CA GLU A 285 -25.72 5.36 -3.38
C GLU A 285 -24.90 6.41 -4.14
N GLY A 286 -24.29 6.02 -5.26
CA GLY A 286 -23.45 6.88 -6.08
C GLY A 286 -22.28 6.15 -6.73
N GLU A 287 -21.44 6.88 -7.45
CA GLU A 287 -20.29 6.31 -8.16
C GLU A 287 -19.27 5.66 -7.23
N GLY A 288 -19.06 6.20 -6.02
CA GLY A 288 -18.14 5.61 -5.04
C GLY A 288 -18.47 4.16 -4.69
N LYS A 289 -19.76 3.85 -4.50
CA LYS A 289 -20.26 2.48 -4.30
C LYS A 289 -20.00 1.60 -5.53
N ASN A 290 -20.30 2.09 -6.72
CA ASN A 290 -20.06 1.36 -7.98
C ASN A 290 -18.58 1.01 -8.15
N HIS A 291 -17.70 1.97 -7.93
CA HIS A 291 -16.24 1.80 -7.98
C HIS A 291 -15.75 0.79 -6.93
N ALA A 292 -16.29 0.84 -5.70
CA ALA A 292 -15.93 -0.12 -4.65
C ALA A 292 -16.36 -1.55 -4.98
N VAL A 293 -17.60 -1.74 -5.48
CA VAL A 293 -18.09 -3.05 -5.94
C VAL A 293 -17.22 -3.57 -7.09
N GLY A 294 -16.98 -2.75 -8.11
CA GLY A 294 -16.14 -3.13 -9.25
C GLY A 294 -14.71 -3.50 -8.84
N SER A 295 -14.07 -2.71 -7.97
CA SER A 295 -12.73 -3.00 -7.44
C SER A 295 -12.68 -4.32 -6.67
N SER A 296 -13.71 -4.61 -5.88
CA SER A 296 -13.81 -5.86 -5.14
C SER A 296 -13.91 -7.07 -6.08
N PHE A 297 -14.73 -6.98 -7.14
CA PHE A 297 -14.83 -8.05 -8.15
C PHE A 297 -13.58 -8.18 -9.02
N HIS A 298 -12.86 -7.10 -9.28
CA HIS A 298 -11.58 -7.16 -9.98
C HIS A 298 -10.57 -8.02 -9.20
N GLN A 299 -10.45 -7.78 -7.89
CA GLN A 299 -9.57 -8.56 -7.02
C GLN A 299 -10.08 -10.00 -6.84
N TRP A 300 -11.39 -10.20 -6.65
CA TRP A 300 -11.98 -11.53 -6.54
C TRP A 300 -11.69 -12.37 -7.79
N ALA A 301 -11.95 -11.82 -8.98
CA ALA A 301 -11.73 -12.53 -10.23
C ALA A 301 -10.25 -12.83 -10.50
N ASN A 302 -9.34 -12.00 -9.99
CA ASN A 302 -7.91 -12.28 -10.08
C ASN A 302 -7.53 -13.53 -9.26
N ARG A 303 -8.16 -13.69 -8.09
CA ARG A 303 -7.96 -14.82 -7.16
C ARG A 303 -8.70 -16.08 -7.60
N ASP A 304 -10.01 -16.00 -7.79
CA ASP A 304 -10.88 -17.07 -8.24
C ASP A 304 -11.95 -16.52 -9.20
N PRO A 305 -11.72 -16.58 -10.52
CA PRO A 305 -12.68 -16.08 -11.51
C PRO A 305 -13.97 -16.90 -11.54
N LYS A 306 -13.94 -18.19 -11.19
CA LYS A 306 -15.15 -19.00 -11.22
C LYS A 306 -16.08 -18.61 -10.08
N GLU A 307 -15.53 -18.46 -8.88
CA GLU A 307 -16.29 -18.01 -7.71
C GLU A 307 -16.84 -16.59 -7.92
N ALA A 308 -16.00 -15.66 -8.37
CA ALA A 308 -16.41 -14.29 -8.66
C ALA A 308 -17.55 -14.23 -9.70
N ALA A 309 -17.46 -14.98 -10.80
CA ALA A 309 -18.52 -15.00 -11.81
C ALA A 309 -19.87 -15.47 -11.25
N ASN A 310 -19.86 -16.49 -10.37
CA ASN A 310 -21.08 -16.99 -9.73
C ASN A 310 -21.68 -15.93 -8.79
N ALA A 311 -20.83 -15.22 -8.04
CA ALA A 311 -21.24 -14.21 -7.08
C ALA A 311 -21.93 -13.00 -7.74
N ILE A 312 -21.59 -12.62 -8.98
CA ILE A 312 -22.25 -11.52 -9.70
C ILE A 312 -23.77 -11.72 -9.74
N SER A 313 -24.23 -12.94 -10.02
CA SER A 313 -25.67 -13.25 -10.12
C SER A 313 -26.44 -13.15 -8.81
N THR A 314 -25.74 -13.07 -7.67
CA THR A 314 -26.32 -12.96 -6.33
C THR A 314 -26.48 -11.50 -5.88
N LEU A 315 -25.91 -10.56 -6.62
CA LEU A 315 -25.99 -9.14 -6.29
C LEU A 315 -27.33 -8.52 -6.68
N PRO A 316 -27.73 -7.44 -5.99
CA PRO A 316 -28.74 -6.51 -6.47
C PRO A 316 -28.49 -6.07 -7.92
N PHE A 317 -29.54 -5.92 -8.72
CA PHE A 317 -29.43 -5.63 -10.16
C PHE A 317 -28.65 -4.35 -10.46
N ASP A 318 -28.78 -3.32 -9.62
CA ASP A 318 -28.06 -2.05 -9.69
C ASP A 318 -26.54 -2.20 -9.51
N GLN A 319 -26.07 -3.32 -8.94
CA GLN A 319 -24.64 -3.57 -8.69
C GLN A 319 -24.03 -4.56 -9.67
N GLN A 320 -24.84 -5.31 -10.42
CA GLN A 320 -24.36 -6.36 -11.32
C GLN A 320 -23.48 -5.81 -12.44
N ASP A 321 -23.80 -4.64 -12.97
CA ASP A 321 -23.03 -4.01 -14.04
C ASP A 321 -21.63 -3.58 -13.53
N SER A 322 -21.55 -2.94 -12.38
CA SER A 322 -20.28 -2.56 -11.72
C SER A 322 -19.42 -3.79 -11.39
N ALA A 323 -20.03 -4.84 -10.85
CA ALA A 323 -19.35 -6.11 -10.58
C ALA A 323 -18.85 -6.79 -11.86
N THR A 324 -19.67 -6.78 -12.92
CA THR A 324 -19.33 -7.33 -14.24
C THR A 324 -18.17 -6.56 -14.88
N TYR A 325 -18.14 -5.23 -14.75
CA TYR A 325 -17.03 -4.40 -15.19
C TYR A 325 -15.73 -4.81 -14.50
N GLY A 326 -15.75 -4.87 -13.16
CA GLY A 326 -14.60 -5.28 -12.35
C GLY A 326 -14.08 -6.66 -12.73
N TYR A 327 -15.01 -7.61 -12.87
CA TYR A 327 -14.70 -8.97 -13.32
C TYR A 327 -14.05 -8.99 -14.71
N ALA A 328 -14.66 -8.32 -15.70
CA ALA A 328 -14.19 -8.29 -17.09
C ALA A 328 -12.77 -7.73 -17.21
N THR A 329 -12.49 -6.62 -16.51
CA THR A 329 -11.16 -5.97 -16.50
C THR A 329 -10.07 -6.80 -15.80
N SER A 330 -10.44 -7.71 -14.92
CA SER A 330 -9.51 -8.67 -14.32
C SER A 330 -9.23 -9.83 -15.28
N VAL A 331 -10.29 -10.50 -15.74
CA VAL A 331 -10.20 -11.71 -16.58
C VAL A 331 -9.49 -11.45 -17.90
N VAL A 332 -9.67 -10.28 -18.50
CA VAL A 332 -9.04 -9.93 -19.79
C VAL A 332 -7.51 -10.08 -19.79
N HIS A 333 -6.86 -10.00 -18.62
CA HIS A 333 -5.41 -10.20 -18.53
C HIS A 333 -4.98 -11.64 -18.76
N LYS A 334 -5.80 -12.62 -18.38
CA LYS A 334 -5.53 -14.06 -18.55
C LYS A 334 -6.25 -14.64 -19.77
N GLU A 335 -7.48 -14.19 -20.02
CA GLU A 335 -8.37 -14.65 -21.09
C GLU A 335 -8.98 -13.44 -21.82
N PRO A 336 -8.24 -12.81 -22.76
CA PRO A 336 -8.65 -11.55 -23.37
C PRO A 336 -10.02 -11.58 -24.07
N ALA A 337 -10.27 -12.62 -24.87
CA ALA A 337 -11.55 -12.78 -25.57
C ALA A 337 -12.72 -12.93 -24.59
N ALA A 338 -12.53 -13.65 -23.49
CA ALA A 338 -13.56 -13.78 -22.45
C ALA A 338 -13.80 -12.43 -21.75
N GLY A 339 -12.75 -11.68 -21.44
CA GLY A 339 -12.86 -10.37 -20.80
C GLY A 339 -13.73 -9.38 -21.60
N VAL A 340 -13.48 -9.23 -22.91
CA VAL A 340 -14.31 -8.36 -23.76
C VAL A 340 -15.75 -8.86 -23.93
N GLN A 341 -15.97 -10.18 -23.91
CA GLN A 341 -17.31 -10.77 -23.96
C GLN A 341 -18.10 -10.48 -22.68
N TRP A 342 -17.46 -10.56 -21.52
CA TRP A 342 -18.08 -10.17 -20.24
C TRP A 342 -18.42 -8.69 -20.22
N ALA A 343 -17.51 -7.82 -20.69
CA ALA A 343 -17.77 -6.40 -20.82
C ALA A 343 -19.00 -6.12 -21.72
N ALA A 344 -19.15 -6.83 -22.84
CA ALA A 344 -20.29 -6.70 -23.74
C ALA A 344 -21.65 -7.11 -23.13
N ASN A 345 -21.67 -7.84 -22.01
CA ASN A 345 -22.89 -8.30 -21.35
C ASN A 345 -23.48 -7.30 -20.33
N ILE A 346 -22.73 -6.24 -20.00
CA ILE A 346 -23.17 -5.13 -19.15
C ILE A 346 -24.42 -4.48 -19.74
N LYS A 347 -25.43 -4.23 -18.91
CA LYS A 347 -26.76 -3.76 -19.37
C LYS A 347 -26.72 -2.28 -19.70
N ASP A 348 -26.18 -1.47 -18.80
CA ASP A 348 -26.00 -0.05 -19.03
C ASP A 348 -25.11 0.20 -20.26
N PRO A 349 -25.59 0.95 -21.27
CA PRO A 349 -24.84 1.18 -22.51
C PRO A 349 -23.51 1.92 -22.32
N GLU A 350 -23.46 2.87 -21.39
CA GLU A 350 -22.27 3.68 -21.14
C GLU A 350 -21.20 2.85 -20.44
N ALA A 351 -21.56 2.18 -19.33
CA ALA A 351 -20.69 1.27 -18.61
C ALA A 351 -20.20 0.12 -19.51
N ARG A 352 -21.07 -0.43 -20.37
CA ARG A 352 -20.69 -1.44 -21.38
C ARG A 352 -19.63 -0.92 -22.32
N THR A 353 -19.82 0.29 -22.86
CA THR A 353 -18.86 0.88 -23.81
C THR A 353 -17.52 1.14 -23.13
N ASN A 354 -17.52 1.71 -21.93
CA ASN A 354 -16.31 1.96 -21.15
C ASN A 354 -15.55 0.66 -20.83
N ALA A 355 -16.26 -0.38 -20.35
CA ALA A 355 -15.68 -1.69 -20.08
C ALA A 355 -15.09 -2.33 -21.33
N MET A 356 -15.78 -2.25 -22.47
CA MET A 356 -15.31 -2.79 -23.75
C MET A 356 -14.07 -2.05 -24.25
N VAL A 357 -13.97 -0.73 -24.04
CA VAL A 357 -12.76 0.05 -24.36
C VAL A 357 -11.60 -0.38 -23.48
N ASP A 358 -11.79 -0.46 -22.17
CA ASP A 358 -10.70 -0.82 -21.23
C ASP A 358 -10.21 -2.24 -21.43
N THR A 359 -11.13 -3.21 -21.54
CA THR A 359 -10.79 -4.60 -21.85
C THR A 359 -10.21 -4.73 -23.26
N GLY A 360 -10.77 -4.03 -24.25
CA GLY A 360 -10.28 -4.01 -25.62
C GLY A 360 -8.84 -3.52 -25.74
N ARG A 361 -8.45 -2.48 -24.97
CA ARG A 361 -7.07 -1.99 -24.88
C ARG A 361 -6.10 -3.07 -24.39
N VAL A 362 -6.50 -3.86 -23.38
CA VAL A 362 -5.69 -4.97 -22.88
C VAL A 362 -5.63 -6.08 -23.92
N PHE A 363 -6.75 -6.44 -24.53
CA PHE A 363 -6.82 -7.47 -25.58
C PHE A 363 -5.90 -7.12 -26.75
N TYR A 364 -6.00 -5.90 -27.28
CA TYR A 364 -5.17 -5.44 -28.39
C TYR A 364 -3.66 -5.49 -28.10
N ARG A 365 -3.26 -5.20 -26.85
CA ARG A 365 -1.85 -5.31 -26.43
C ARG A 365 -1.38 -6.76 -26.28
N ARG A 366 -2.25 -7.68 -25.86
CA ARG A 366 -1.89 -9.08 -25.63
C ARG A 366 -1.94 -9.91 -26.92
N ASP A 367 -2.95 -9.68 -27.76
CA ASP A 367 -3.20 -10.40 -28.99
C ASP A 367 -3.86 -9.46 -30.00
N ARG A 368 -3.01 -8.85 -30.84
CA ARG A 368 -3.44 -7.82 -31.79
C ARG A 368 -4.30 -8.37 -32.92
N GLU A 369 -4.00 -9.57 -33.39
CA GLU A 369 -4.69 -10.19 -34.53
C GLU A 369 -6.12 -10.55 -34.13
N ALA A 370 -6.29 -11.31 -33.03
CA ALA A 370 -7.61 -11.66 -32.54
C ALA A 370 -8.41 -10.42 -32.09
N ALA A 371 -7.76 -9.40 -31.52
CA ALA A 371 -8.42 -8.15 -31.19
C ALA A 371 -8.92 -7.40 -32.44
N GLN A 372 -8.20 -7.42 -33.56
CA GLN A 372 -8.67 -6.82 -34.82
C GLN A 372 -9.90 -7.52 -35.38
N GLU A 373 -9.95 -8.85 -35.30
CA GLU A 373 -11.13 -9.63 -35.68
C GLU A 373 -12.33 -9.30 -34.78
N TRP A 374 -12.12 -9.21 -33.47
CA TRP A 374 -13.14 -8.79 -32.51
C TRP A 374 -13.64 -7.37 -32.80
N LEU A 375 -12.73 -6.41 -33.03
CA LEU A 375 -13.09 -5.02 -33.32
C LEU A 375 -14.00 -4.91 -34.56
N ALA A 376 -13.76 -5.72 -35.60
CA ALA A 376 -14.57 -5.75 -36.81
C ALA A 376 -16.04 -6.15 -36.58
N THR A 377 -16.34 -6.80 -35.44
CA THR A 377 -17.69 -7.29 -35.09
C THR A 377 -18.22 -6.72 -33.77
N SER A 378 -17.46 -5.85 -33.10
CA SER A 378 -17.75 -5.32 -31.76
C SER A 378 -18.90 -4.30 -31.70
N ASN A 379 -19.29 -3.72 -32.84
CA ASN A 379 -20.23 -2.59 -32.95
C ASN A 379 -19.82 -1.33 -32.16
N LEU A 380 -18.54 -1.21 -31.80
CA LEU A 380 -18.00 0.00 -31.18
C LEU A 380 -17.94 1.15 -32.20
N THR A 381 -18.05 2.39 -31.70
CA THR A 381 -17.84 3.59 -32.52
C THR A 381 -16.40 3.71 -32.97
N GLU A 382 -16.16 4.43 -34.06
CA GLU A 382 -14.79 4.70 -34.55
C GLU A 382 -13.90 5.34 -33.47
N ASP A 383 -14.44 6.28 -32.68
CA ASP A 383 -13.75 6.88 -31.55
C ASP A 383 -13.31 5.83 -30.51
N SER A 384 -14.19 4.89 -30.15
CA SER A 384 -13.88 3.81 -29.22
C SER A 384 -12.79 2.88 -29.78
N ILE A 385 -12.85 2.57 -31.07
CA ILE A 385 -11.83 1.77 -31.76
C ILE A 385 -10.48 2.51 -31.75
N GLN A 386 -10.45 3.82 -31.96
CA GLN A 386 -9.23 4.63 -31.89
C GLN A 386 -8.63 4.63 -30.48
N ARG A 387 -9.47 4.79 -29.45
CA ARG A 387 -9.06 4.70 -28.03
C ARG A 387 -8.47 3.33 -27.67
N ILE A 388 -8.95 2.25 -28.30
CA ILE A 388 -8.42 0.89 -28.12
C ILE A 388 -7.07 0.72 -28.81
N THR A 389 -6.97 1.15 -30.06
CA THR A 389 -5.81 0.90 -30.93
C THR A 389 -4.66 1.89 -30.74
N GLY A 390 -4.88 2.99 -30.00
CA GLY A 390 -3.89 4.04 -29.80
C GLY A 390 -3.69 4.90 -31.05
N GLY A 391 -4.76 5.12 -31.82
CA GLY A 391 -4.74 5.96 -33.02
C GLY A 391 -4.15 7.34 -32.72
N LYS A 392 -3.17 7.75 -33.53
CA LYS A 392 -2.60 9.10 -33.53
C LYS A 392 -3.57 10.11 -34.13
#